data_AF-A0A8B8F567-F1
#
_entry.id   AF-A0A8B8F567-F1
#
_cell.length_a   1.000
_cell.length_b   1.000
_cell.length_c   1.000
_cell.angle_alpha   90.00
_cell.angle_beta   90.00
_cell.angle_gamma   90.00
#
_symmetry.space_group_name_H-M   'P 1'
#
loop_
_entity.id
_entity.type
_entity.pdbx_description
1 polymer ?
#
loop_
_entity_poly.entity_id
_entity_poly.type
_entity_poly.pdbx_seq_one_letter_code
_entity_poly.pdbx_strand_id
1 'polypeptide(L)'
;MNLKLNSSNLPSSFNNLIIETNNEVTKIRSNLVDLSSIGKWMEEFSILTATKWNVRSSVPKGKYIQCKKNFVCHHSSYHKVNKDSNKRGLSKNTSCKAQVKFVIKVDTVSTRKTDPFVKVRYLYSV
;
A
#
# COMPACT_ATOMS: atom_id res chain seq x y z
N MET A 1 -7.07 4.68 15.70
CA MET A 1 -5.79 3.96 15.87
C MET A 1 -4.85 4.44 14.78
N ASN A 2 -3.79 5.16 15.16
CA ASN A 2 -2.66 5.42 14.26
C ASN A 2 -1.69 4.26 14.41
N LEU A 3 -1.61 3.41 13.39
CA LEU A 3 -0.58 2.36 13.32
C LEU A 3 0.75 3.06 13.06
N LYS A 4 1.57 3.19 14.11
CA LYS A 4 2.98 3.56 13.95
C LYS A 4 3.69 2.35 13.37
N LEU A 5 4.07 2.40 12.10
CA LEU A 5 4.77 1.31 11.44
C LEU A 5 6.24 1.30 11.83
N ASN A 6 6.71 0.15 12.29
CA ASN A 6 8.12 -0.15 12.51
C ASN A 6 8.60 -1.11 11.41
N SER A 7 9.92 -1.31 11.32
CA SER A 7 10.51 -2.31 10.42
C SER A 7 10.00 -3.72 10.67
N SER A 8 9.61 -4.06 11.91
CA SER A 8 9.05 -5.37 12.27
C SER A 8 7.64 -5.63 11.72
N ASN A 9 6.91 -4.59 11.31
CA ASN A 9 5.59 -4.75 10.70
C ASN A 9 5.66 -4.94 9.19
N LEU A 10 6.85 -4.86 8.59
CA LEU A 10 7.02 -4.94 7.15
C LEU A 10 7.29 -6.39 6.72
N PRO A 11 6.73 -6.82 5.58
CA PRO A 11 6.97 -8.14 4.99
C PRO A 11 8.46 -8.46 4.86
N SER A 12 8.92 -9.59 5.40
CA SER A 12 10.33 -9.98 5.32
C SER A 12 10.74 -10.54 3.96
N SER A 13 9.77 -10.99 3.14
CA SER A 13 10.03 -11.44 1.76
C SER A 13 10.51 -10.33 0.83
N PHE A 14 10.44 -9.06 1.26
CA PHE A 14 10.75 -7.90 0.44
C PHE A 14 11.72 -6.97 1.15
N ASN A 15 12.58 -6.32 0.36
CA ASN A 15 13.48 -5.30 0.87
C ASN A 15 12.71 -4.00 1.05
N ASN A 16 12.24 -3.76 2.28
CA ASN A 16 11.44 -2.60 2.62
C ASN A 16 12.28 -1.54 3.35
N LEU A 17 12.11 -0.28 2.94
CA LEU A 17 12.73 0.87 3.58
C LEU A 17 11.65 1.91 3.88
N ILE A 18 11.53 2.30 5.15
CA ILE A 18 10.69 3.43 5.56
C ILE A 18 11.45 4.71 5.23
N ILE A 19 10.91 5.52 4.31
CA ILE A 19 11.55 6.78 3.88
C ILE A 19 11.13 7.93 4.78
N GLU A 20 9.82 8.04 5.02
CA GLU A 20 9.20 9.16 5.71
C GLU A 20 8.00 8.65 6.50
N THR A 21 7.88 9.09 7.75
CA THR A 21 6.73 8.80 8.59
C THR A 21 6.22 10.10 9.17
N ASN A 22 5.05 10.53 8.70
CA ASN A 22 4.30 11.64 9.28
C ASN A 22 3.17 11.08 10.13
N ASN A 23 2.46 11.94 10.87
CA ASN A 23 1.38 11.52 11.77
C ASN A 23 0.23 10.77 11.06
N GLU A 24 0.05 10.98 9.76
CA GLU A 24 -1.03 10.39 8.96
C GLU A 24 -0.58 9.42 7.87
N VAL A 25 0.65 9.58 7.37
CA VAL A 25 1.13 8.86 6.19
C VAL A 25 2.55 8.37 6.41
N THR A 26 2.77 7.09 6.16
CA THR A 26 4.08 6.47 6.08
C THR A 26 4.39 6.13 4.63
N LYS A 27 5.53 6.60 4.12
CA LYS A 27 6.04 6.27 2.79
C LYS A 27 7.08 5.17 2.91
N ILE A 28 6.81 4.04 2.25
CA ILE A 28 7.68 2.87 2.23
C ILE A 28 8.14 2.64 0.80
N ARG A 29 9.42 2.36 0.62
CA ARG A 29 9.98 1.82 -0.62
C ARG A 29 10.12 0.32 -0.46
N SER A 30 9.77 -0.40 -1.52
CA SER A 30 9.89 -1.85 -1.57
C SER A 30 10.35 -2.26 -2.97
N ASN A 31 10.99 -3.42 -3.09
CA ASN A 31 11.47 -3.99 -4.37
C ASN A 31 10.37 -4.71 -5.16
N LEU A 32 9.13 -4.23 -5.08
CA LEU A 32 7.98 -4.78 -5.81
C LEU A 32 8.10 -4.51 -7.32
N VAL A 33 7.66 -5.48 -8.12
CA VAL A 33 7.81 -5.45 -9.59
C VAL A 33 6.47 -5.45 -10.33
N ASP A 34 5.42 -6.01 -9.74
CA ASP A 34 4.17 -6.31 -10.42
C ASP A 34 2.96 -6.42 -9.46
N LEU A 35 1.78 -6.74 -10.00
CA LEU A 35 0.58 -6.91 -9.18
C LEU A 35 0.64 -8.15 -8.27
N SER A 36 1.35 -9.21 -8.65
CA SER A 36 1.50 -10.41 -7.84
C SER A 36 2.33 -10.14 -6.59
N SER A 37 3.49 -9.49 -6.75
CA SER A 37 4.32 -9.05 -5.63
C SER A 37 3.60 -8.09 -4.70
N ILE A 38 2.76 -7.18 -5.22
CA ILE A 38 1.87 -6.35 -4.38
C ILE A 38 0.90 -7.22 -3.56
N GLY A 39 0.30 -8.25 -4.17
CA GLY A 39 -0.59 -9.18 -3.48
C GLY A 39 0.10 -9.88 -2.32
N LYS A 40 1.26 -10.48 -2.59
CA LYS A 40 2.07 -11.17 -1.57
C LYS A 40 2.54 -10.23 -0.45
N TRP A 41 3.02 -9.03 -0.80
CA TRP A 41 3.39 -8.02 0.19
C TRP A 41 2.20 -7.69 1.10
N MET A 42 1.02 -7.49 0.51
CA MET A 42 -0.18 -7.14 1.26
C MET A 42 -0.65 -8.27 2.17
N GLU A 43 -0.52 -9.52 1.74
CA GLU A 43 -0.86 -10.71 2.53
C GLU A 43 0.03 -10.82 3.77
N GLU A 44 1.35 -10.76 3.59
CA GLU A 44 2.31 -10.79 4.70
C GLU A 44 2.09 -9.62 5.67
N PHE A 45 1.87 -8.41 5.14
CA PHE A 45 1.58 -7.24 5.95
C PHE A 45 0.28 -7.39 6.75
N SER A 46 -0.76 -7.97 6.13
CA SER A 46 -2.05 -8.23 6.78
C SER A 46 -1.91 -9.19 7.95
N ILE A 47 -1.08 -10.23 7.80
CA ILE A 47 -0.76 -11.20 8.85
C ILE A 47 0.01 -10.51 9.98
N LEU A 48 1.10 -9.82 9.67
CA LEU A 48 1.97 -9.16 10.66
C LEU A 48 1.26 -8.10 11.49
N THR A 49 0.32 -7.38 10.89
CA THR A 49 -0.44 -6.33 11.56
C THR A 49 -1.80 -6.79 12.10
N ALA A 50 -2.16 -8.06 11.91
CA ALA A 50 -3.48 -8.61 12.20
C ALA A 50 -4.62 -7.75 11.63
N THR A 51 -4.43 -7.20 10.43
CA THR A 51 -5.42 -6.34 9.78
C THR A 51 -5.95 -6.97 8.51
N LYS A 52 -7.24 -6.80 8.25
CA LYS A 52 -7.89 -7.25 7.01
C LYS A 52 -8.09 -6.07 6.07
N TRP A 53 -7.83 -6.28 4.79
CA TRP A 53 -7.87 -5.23 3.77
C TRP A 53 -8.69 -5.66 2.55
N ASN A 54 -9.47 -4.73 2.04
CA ASN A 54 -10.27 -4.90 0.83
C ASN A 54 -9.63 -4.10 -0.32
N VAL A 55 -9.64 -4.66 -1.52
CA VAL A 55 -9.20 -3.95 -2.72
C VAL A 55 -10.20 -2.84 -3.03
N ARG A 56 -9.73 -1.59 -3.11
CA ARG A 56 -10.54 -0.45 -3.55
C ARG A 56 -10.46 -0.23 -5.05
N SER A 57 -9.26 -0.32 -5.62
CA SER A 57 -9.04 -0.12 -7.05
C SER A 57 -7.75 -0.79 -7.48
N SER A 58 -7.73 -1.32 -8.71
CA SER A 58 -6.55 -1.91 -9.35
C SER A 58 -6.39 -1.32 -10.74
N VAL A 59 -5.17 -0.92 -11.08
CA VAL A 59 -4.78 -0.45 -12.42
C VAL A 59 -3.60 -1.31 -12.86
N PRO A 60 -3.84 -2.37 -13.65
CA PRO A 60 -2.81 -3.32 -14.04
C PRO A 60 -1.76 -2.76 -14.99
N LYS A 61 -2.15 -1.81 -15.84
CA LYS A 61 -1.28 -1.11 -16.78
C LYS A 61 -1.76 0.32 -16.92
N GLY A 62 -0.92 1.30 -16.64
CA GLY A 62 -1.21 2.72 -16.81
C GLY A 62 -0.32 3.37 -17.87
N LYS A 63 -0.68 4.57 -18.30
CA LYS A 63 0.10 5.33 -19.31
C LYS A 63 1.50 5.71 -18.81
N TYR A 64 1.62 6.05 -17.52
CA TYR A 64 2.87 6.52 -16.89
C TYR A 64 3.24 5.71 -15.63
N ILE A 65 2.50 4.64 -15.35
CA ILE A 65 2.72 3.74 -14.21
C ILE A 65 2.64 2.31 -14.72
N GLN A 66 3.53 1.45 -14.21
CA GLN A 66 3.52 0.05 -14.58
C GLN A 66 2.27 -0.62 -14.02
N CYS A 67 2.03 -0.48 -12.71
CA CYS A 67 0.77 -0.86 -12.10
C CYS A 67 0.51 -0.09 -10.79
N LYS A 68 -0.74 -0.07 -10.36
CA LYS A 68 -1.17 0.53 -9.10
C LYS A 68 -2.26 -0.32 -8.47
N LYS A 69 -2.24 -0.44 -7.15
CA LYS A 69 -3.30 -1.13 -6.39
C LYS A 69 -3.53 -0.40 -5.08
N ASN A 70 -4.79 -0.14 -4.76
CA ASN A 70 -5.19 0.53 -3.53
C ASN A 70 -6.01 -0.43 -2.68
N PHE A 71 -5.70 -0.45 -1.39
CA PHE A 71 -6.41 -1.21 -0.38
C PHE A 71 -7.00 -0.26 0.66
N VAL A 72 -8.17 -0.62 1.17
CA VAL A 72 -8.82 0.05 2.30
C VAL A 72 -9.06 -0.95 3.41
N CYS A 73 -9.01 -0.50 4.65
CA CYS A 73 -9.28 -1.37 5.79
C CYS A 73 -10.63 -2.06 5.62
N HIS A 74 -10.73 -3.33 6.03
CA HIS A 74 -11.98 -4.06 6.06
C HIS A 74 -13.04 -3.31 6.84
N HIS A 75 -12.70 -2.55 7.90
CA HIS A 75 -13.64 -1.74 8.68
C HIS A 75 -13.90 -0.32 8.14
N SER A 76 -13.43 -0.01 6.94
CA SER A 76 -13.79 1.22 6.23
C SER A 76 -15.29 1.25 5.90
N SER A 77 -15.78 2.42 5.51
CA SER A 77 -17.15 2.65 5.00
C SER A 77 -17.32 2.27 3.53
N TYR A 78 -16.27 1.80 2.86
CA TYR A 78 -16.30 1.46 1.43
C TYR A 78 -17.28 0.31 1.16
N HIS A 79 -18.29 0.56 0.32
CA HIS A 79 -19.40 -0.35 0.01
C HIS A 79 -20.12 -0.91 1.25
N LYS A 80 -20.34 -0.07 2.26
CA LYS A 80 -21.09 -0.48 3.45
C LYS A 80 -22.22 0.47 3.77
N VAL A 81 -23.23 -0.09 4.43
CA VAL A 81 -24.33 0.70 4.98
C VAL A 81 -23.83 1.71 6.00
N ASN A 82 -24.39 2.92 5.91
CA ASN A 82 -24.21 3.96 6.90
C ASN A 82 -24.81 3.54 8.25
N LYS A 83 -24.34 4.16 9.33
CA LYS A 83 -24.75 3.82 10.69
C LYS A 83 -26.27 4.00 10.89
N ASP A 84 -26.84 5.07 10.35
CA ASP A 84 -28.26 5.40 10.47
C ASP A 84 -29.17 4.39 9.75
N SER A 85 -28.65 3.78 8.67
CA SER A 85 -29.35 2.75 7.90
C SER A 85 -29.11 1.33 8.45
N ASN A 86 -28.16 1.14 9.38
CA ASN A 86 -27.78 -0.15 9.95
C ASN A 86 -28.70 -0.57 11.11
N LYS A 87 -30.02 -0.58 10.86
CA LYS A 87 -31.04 -0.84 11.89
C LYS A 87 -30.89 -2.21 12.59
N ARG A 88 -30.34 -3.20 11.88
CA ARG A 88 -30.11 -4.56 12.39
C ARG A 88 -28.75 -4.76 13.08
N GLY A 89 -27.90 -3.73 13.12
CA GLY A 89 -26.57 -3.82 13.75
C GLY A 89 -25.57 -4.77 13.07
N LEU A 90 -25.87 -5.28 11.88
CA LEU A 90 -25.04 -6.29 11.20
C LEU A 90 -23.72 -5.73 10.69
N SER A 91 -23.70 -4.46 10.29
CA SER A 91 -22.48 -3.79 9.83
C SER A 91 -21.61 -3.35 11.01
N LYS A 92 -20.43 -3.98 11.17
CA LYS A 92 -19.38 -3.59 12.12
C LYS A 92 -18.38 -2.59 11.52
N ASN A 93 -18.94 -1.59 10.82
CA ASN A 93 -18.23 -0.46 10.23
C ASN A 93 -17.76 0.50 11.34
N THR A 94 -16.45 0.78 11.42
CA THR A 94 -15.89 1.81 12.33
C THR A 94 -15.44 3.07 11.59
N SER A 95 -15.78 3.17 10.30
CA SER A 95 -15.40 4.26 9.40
C SER A 95 -13.88 4.46 9.37
N CYS A 96 -13.15 3.35 9.39
CA CYS A 96 -11.70 3.35 9.38
C CYS A 96 -11.16 4.03 8.10
N LYS A 97 -10.30 5.04 8.28
CA LYS A 97 -9.68 5.81 7.20
C LYS A 97 -8.37 5.19 6.68
N ALA A 98 -7.91 4.10 7.29
CA ALA A 98 -6.66 3.46 6.92
C ALA A 98 -6.70 2.92 5.48
N GLN A 99 -5.66 3.23 4.72
CA GLN A 99 -5.51 2.86 3.32
C GLN A 99 -4.05 2.54 3.01
N VAL A 100 -3.81 1.56 2.13
CA VAL A 100 -2.48 1.26 1.60
C VAL A 100 -2.52 1.46 0.10
N LYS A 101 -1.58 2.27 -0.43
CA LYS A 101 -1.51 2.61 -1.85
C LYS A 101 -0.18 2.13 -2.42
N PHE A 102 -0.25 1.23 -3.39
CA PHE A 102 0.90 0.76 -4.15
C PHE A 102 0.95 1.47 -5.49
N VAL A 103 2.12 2.00 -5.84
CA VAL A 103 2.39 2.58 -7.16
C VAL A 103 3.75 2.08 -7.62
N ILE A 104 3.75 1.30 -8.70
CA ILE A 104 4.96 0.88 -9.39
C ILE A 104 5.10 1.78 -10.62
N LYS A 105 6.13 2.62 -10.63
CA LYS A 105 6.44 3.50 -11.77
C LYS A 105 7.09 2.69 -12.88
N VAL A 106 6.84 3.07 -14.13
CA VAL A 106 7.57 2.50 -15.27
C VAL A 106 9.04 2.93 -15.17
N ASP A 107 9.94 1.99 -15.41
CA ASP A 107 11.36 2.30 -15.56
C ASP A 107 11.59 2.97 -16.93
N THR A 108 11.68 4.29 -16.91
CA THR A 108 12.00 5.10 -18.09
C THR A 108 13.26 5.91 -17.83
N VAL A 109 13.90 6.41 -18.89
CA VAL A 109 15.06 7.31 -18.76
C VAL A 109 14.72 8.53 -17.89
N SER A 110 13.51 9.08 -18.05
CA SER A 110 13.03 10.20 -17.22
C SER A 110 12.92 9.78 -15.75
N THR A 111 12.24 8.65 -15.47
CA THR A 111 12.10 8.12 -14.11
C THR A 111 13.47 7.90 -13.45
N ARG A 112 14.44 7.35 -14.17
CA ARG A 112 15.83 7.15 -13.69
C ARG A 112 16.55 8.46 -13.35
N LYS A 113 16.25 9.55 -14.07
CA LYS A 113 16.85 10.87 -13.84
C LYS A 113 16.18 11.63 -12.70
N THR A 114 14.86 11.55 -12.59
CA THR A 114 14.06 12.39 -11.69
C THR A 114 13.72 11.72 -10.37
N ASP A 115 13.61 10.39 -10.33
CA ASP A 115 13.28 9.65 -9.12
C ASP A 115 14.58 9.34 -8.36
N PRO A 116 14.83 9.97 -7.20
CA PRO A 116 16.08 9.80 -6.46
C PRO A 116 16.38 8.33 -6.13
N PHE A 117 15.35 7.51 -5.97
CA PHE A 117 15.49 6.12 -5.54
C PHE A 117 15.75 5.17 -6.72
N VAL A 118 15.18 5.46 -7.88
CA VAL A 118 15.56 4.74 -9.12
C VAL A 118 16.98 5.13 -9.52
N LYS A 119 17.37 6.40 -9.32
CA LYS A 119 18.72 6.91 -9.57
C LYS A 119 19.77 6.18 -8.74
N VAL A 120 19.55 6.00 -7.43
CA VAL A 120 20.48 5.27 -6.53
C VAL A 120 20.68 3.83 -6.99
N ARG A 121 19.60 3.11 -7.35
CA ARG A 121 19.73 1.72 -7.84
C ARG A 121 20.58 1.62 -9.12
N TYR A 122 20.54 2.65 -9.97
CA TYR A 122 21.33 2.72 -11.21
C TYR A 122 22.78 3.17 -10.99
N LEU A 123 23.04 4.03 -9.99
CA LEU A 123 24.38 4.52 -9.67
C LEU A 123 25.26 3.49 -8.94
N TYR A 124 24.66 2.50 -8.29
CA TYR A 124 25.37 1.45 -7.53
C TYR A 124 25.20 0.04 -8.12
N SER A 125 24.55 -0.10 -9.27
CA SER A 125 24.58 -1.34 -10.05
C SER A 125 25.81 -1.32 -10.97
N VAL A 126 26.98 -1.66 -10.41
CA VAL A 126 28.20 -2.04 -11.13
C VAL A 126 28.40 -3.53 -10.94
#